data_AF-A0A7V0NZZ2-F1
#
_entry.id   AF-A0A7V0NZZ2-F1
#
_cell.length_a   1.000
_cell.length_b   1.000
_cell.length_c   1.000
_cell.angle_alpha   90.00
_cell.angle_beta   90.00
_cell.angle_gamma   90.00
#
_symmetry.space_group_name_H-M   'P 1'
#
loop_
_entity.id
_entity.type
_entity.pdbx_description
1 polymer ?
#
loop_
_entity_poly.entity_id
_entity_poly.type
_entity_poly.pdbx_seq_one_letter_code
_entity_poly.pdbx_strand_id
1 'polypeptide(L)'
;MNVPPQKPDGKSEKLAKFMARCGVASRRVCEQYIRARWVEVDGEIVSTPETRIIPDQQKVVVRGKLIAPPDTFRYILLNKPTGIICTCKPSREKGKTILDLVTVSERVFPVGRLDKNTSGLILLTNDGELAQRLTHPSFGKEKEYLITTKRPLGEDDLEKLRKGVQLEEGLSRFRSVQKLGENSLK
;
A
#
# COMPACT_ATOMS: atom_id res chain seq x y z
N MET A 1 28.49 -17.00 -8.68
CA MET A 1 28.26 -17.97 -7.59
C MET A 1 26.90 -17.66 -6.97
N ASN A 2 26.15 -18.69 -6.61
CA ASN A 2 24.75 -18.59 -6.21
C ASN A 2 24.70 -18.41 -4.69
N VAL A 3 24.38 -17.20 -4.19
CA VAL A 3 24.21 -16.98 -2.75
C VAL A 3 23.02 -17.83 -2.29
N PRO A 4 23.22 -18.83 -1.42
CA PRO A 4 22.15 -19.73 -1.03
C PRO A 4 21.07 -18.98 -0.23
N PRO A 5 19.78 -19.32 -0.41
CA PRO A 5 18.70 -18.69 0.35
C PRO A 5 18.82 -19.08 1.83
N GLN A 6 19.24 -18.13 2.67
CA GLN A 6 19.30 -18.32 4.13
C GLN A 6 17.88 -18.40 4.74
N LYS A 7 17.70 -19.35 5.68
CA LYS A 7 16.48 -19.55 6.48
C LYS A 7 16.16 -18.30 7.34
N PRO A 8 14.89 -18.12 7.74
CA PRO A 8 14.44 -16.90 8.42
C PRO A 8 14.84 -16.92 9.90
N ASP A 9 16.06 -16.47 10.21
CA ASP A 9 16.26 -15.76 11.47
C ASP A 9 15.55 -14.41 11.32
N GLY A 10 14.75 -14.01 12.31
CA GLY A 10 13.89 -12.80 12.28
C GLY A 10 14.60 -11.46 11.99
N LYS A 11 15.92 -11.49 11.74
CA LYS A 11 16.77 -10.37 11.32
C LYS A 11 16.90 -10.22 9.80
N SER A 12 16.48 -11.20 9.01
CA SER A 12 16.56 -11.13 7.54
C SER A 12 15.28 -10.59 6.92
N GLU A 13 15.37 -9.75 5.90
CA GLU A 13 14.24 -9.34 5.06
C GLU A 13 14.53 -9.52 3.57
N LYS A 14 13.47 -9.60 2.74
CA LYS A 14 13.64 -9.68 1.28
C LYS A 14 14.35 -8.44 0.76
N LEU A 15 15.35 -8.61 -0.10
CA LEU A 15 16.11 -7.51 -0.72
C LEU A 15 15.19 -6.50 -1.41
N ALA A 16 14.19 -6.96 -2.16
CA ALA A 16 13.22 -6.08 -2.80
C ALA A 16 12.35 -5.27 -1.81
N LYS A 17 12.10 -5.81 -0.61
CA LYS A 17 11.39 -5.11 0.47
C LYS A 17 12.30 -4.02 1.05
N PHE A 18 13.56 -4.35 1.34
CA PHE A 18 14.56 -3.39 1.81
C PHE A 18 14.76 -2.24 0.82
N MET A 19 14.99 -2.54 -0.46
CA MET A 19 15.15 -1.52 -1.52
C MET A 19 13.92 -0.60 -1.62
N ALA A 20 12.71 -1.16 -1.51
CA ALA A 20 11.49 -0.36 -1.55
C ALA A 20 11.36 0.56 -0.32
N ARG A 21 11.75 0.05 0.87
CA ARG A 21 11.81 0.82 2.12
C ARG A 21 12.81 1.97 2.02
N CYS A 22 13.96 1.74 1.38
CA CYS A 22 14.97 2.78 1.08
C CYS A 22 14.53 3.77 0.00
N GLY A 23 13.29 3.70 -0.50
CA GLY A 23 12.75 4.65 -1.47
C GLY A 23 13.17 4.43 -2.93
N VAL A 24 13.91 3.36 -3.24
CA VAL A 24 14.44 3.08 -4.60
C VAL A 24 13.32 3.02 -5.65
N ALA A 25 12.31 2.18 -5.40
CA ALA A 25 11.16 2.01 -6.26
C ALA A 25 10.05 1.21 -5.53
N SER A 26 8.97 0.88 -6.23
CA SER A 26 8.03 -0.13 -5.73
C SER A 26 8.71 -1.50 -5.60
N ARG A 27 8.28 -2.34 -4.66
CA ARG A 27 8.82 -3.70 -4.46
C ARG A 27 8.91 -4.52 -5.76
N ARG A 28 7.89 -4.47 -6.61
CA ARG A 28 7.88 -5.19 -7.90
C ARG A 28 8.94 -4.67 -8.87
N VAL A 29 9.18 -3.35 -8.88
CA VAL A 29 10.24 -2.74 -9.69
C VAL A 29 11.62 -3.08 -9.11
N CYS A 30 11.76 -3.13 -7.79
CA CYS A 30 12.99 -3.61 -7.16
C CYS A 30 13.30 -5.07 -7.56
N GLU A 31 12.30 -5.95 -7.61
CA GLU A 31 12.48 -7.32 -8.11
C GLU A 31 12.91 -7.35 -9.58
N GLN A 32 12.45 -6.40 -10.42
CA GLN A 32 12.93 -6.27 -11.79
C GLN A 32 14.40 -5.80 -11.84
N TYR A 33 14.80 -4.87 -10.98
CA TYR A 33 16.18 -4.39 -10.90
C TYR A 33 17.13 -5.50 -10.46
N ILE A 34 16.70 -6.35 -9.53
CA ILE A 34 17.43 -7.55 -9.13
C ILE A 34 17.60 -8.47 -10.34
N ARG A 35 16.51 -8.87 -11.03
CA ARG A 35 16.61 -9.72 -12.24
C ARG A 35 17.52 -9.13 -13.32
N ALA A 36 17.50 -7.80 -13.47
CA ALA A 36 18.32 -7.06 -14.41
C ALA A 36 19.79 -6.90 -14.00
N ARG A 37 20.22 -7.50 -12.87
CA ARG A 37 21.60 -7.46 -12.37
C ARG A 37 22.09 -6.04 -12.06
N TRP A 38 21.17 -5.15 -11.67
CA TRP A 38 21.49 -3.76 -11.29
C TRP A 38 21.72 -3.57 -9.78
N VAL A 39 21.76 -4.65 -9.02
CA VAL A 39 21.83 -4.63 -7.55
C VAL A 39 23.01 -5.46 -7.10
N GLU A 40 23.80 -4.89 -6.21
CA GLU A 40 24.94 -5.52 -5.55
C GLU A 40 24.67 -5.59 -4.04
N VAL A 41 25.08 -6.69 -3.43
CA VAL A 41 25.09 -6.87 -1.97
C VAL A 41 26.51 -7.24 -1.57
N ASP A 42 27.14 -6.42 -0.72
CA ASP A 42 28.53 -6.57 -0.27
C ASP A 42 29.55 -6.71 -1.43
N GLY A 43 29.26 -6.05 -2.57
CA GLY A 43 30.09 -6.06 -3.78
C GLY A 43 29.77 -7.20 -4.75
N GLU A 44 28.85 -8.10 -4.43
CA GLU A 44 28.42 -9.18 -5.33
C GLU A 44 27.12 -8.84 -6.05
N ILE A 45 27.11 -8.97 -7.38
CA ILE A 45 25.90 -8.76 -8.20
C ILE A 45 24.87 -9.86 -7.94
N VAL A 46 23.67 -9.45 -7.53
CA VAL A 46 22.54 -10.34 -7.22
C VAL A 46 21.52 -10.33 -8.36
N SER A 47 21.02 -11.52 -8.75
CA SER A 47 19.98 -11.68 -9.77
C SER A 47 18.71 -12.39 -9.32
N THR A 48 18.65 -12.85 -8.06
CA THR A 48 17.56 -13.68 -7.53
C THR A 48 16.56 -12.82 -6.73
N PRO A 49 15.30 -12.65 -7.17
CA PRO A 49 14.29 -11.85 -6.45
C PRO A 49 14.00 -12.31 -5.01
N GLU A 50 14.22 -13.59 -4.74
CA GLU A 50 14.02 -14.23 -3.44
C GLU A 50 15.16 -13.93 -2.46
N THR A 51 16.25 -13.29 -2.92
CA THR A 51 17.38 -12.91 -2.07
C THR A 51 16.90 -12.14 -0.84
N ARG A 52 17.45 -12.54 0.30
CA ARG A 52 17.26 -11.89 1.58
C ARG A 52 18.56 -11.26 2.02
N ILE A 53 18.45 -10.20 2.80
CA ILE A 53 19.57 -9.49 3.40
C ILE A 53 19.33 -9.26 4.89
N ILE A 54 20.40 -8.96 5.61
CA ILE A 54 20.38 -8.43 6.96
C ILE A 54 20.70 -6.92 6.87
N PRO A 55 19.70 -6.03 6.96
CA PRO A 55 19.84 -4.59 6.69
C PRO A 55 21.00 -3.91 7.41
N ASP A 56 21.26 -4.30 8.66
CA ASP A 56 22.25 -3.62 9.51
C ASP A 56 23.67 -4.19 9.36
N GLN A 57 23.84 -5.23 8.55
CA GLN A 57 25.12 -5.92 8.37
C GLN A 57 25.63 -5.90 6.93
N GLN A 58 24.73 -5.70 5.97
CA GLN A 58 25.04 -5.84 4.55
C GLN A 58 24.84 -4.53 3.79
N LYS A 59 25.80 -4.21 2.93
CA LYS A 59 25.75 -3.01 2.08
C LYS A 59 25.03 -3.33 0.78
N VAL A 60 23.98 -2.59 0.46
CA VAL A 60 23.25 -2.74 -0.80
C VAL A 60 23.52 -1.55 -1.71
N VAL A 61 23.99 -1.83 -2.92
CA VAL A 61 24.23 -0.83 -3.96
C VAL A 61 23.28 -1.08 -5.11
N VAL A 62 22.58 -0.05 -5.56
CA VAL A 62 21.66 -0.13 -6.70
C VAL A 62 22.14 0.85 -7.76
N ARG A 63 22.50 0.33 -8.95
CA ARG A 63 23.05 1.13 -10.06
C ARG A 63 24.20 2.05 -9.61
N GLY A 64 25.12 1.52 -8.83
CA GLY A 64 26.30 2.24 -8.33
C GLY A 64 26.04 3.19 -7.15
N LYS A 65 24.82 3.28 -6.61
CA LYS A 65 24.50 4.09 -5.43
C LYS A 65 24.23 3.22 -4.21
N LEU A 66 24.96 3.44 -3.12
CA LEU A 66 24.66 2.86 -1.82
C LEU A 66 23.29 3.38 -1.34
N ILE A 67 22.42 2.46 -0.93
CA ILE A 67 21.09 2.82 -0.43
C ILE A 67 21.01 2.61 1.09
N ALA A 68 20.20 3.43 1.75
CA ALA A 68 19.93 3.33 3.17
C ALA A 68 18.44 3.54 3.46
N PRO A 69 17.90 3.00 4.57
CA PRO A 69 16.57 3.33 5.04
C PRO A 69 16.40 4.84 5.24
N PRO A 70 15.19 5.39 5.11
CA PRO A 70 14.94 6.81 5.35
C PRO A 70 15.15 7.15 6.83
N ASP A 71 15.78 8.29 7.09
CA ASP A 71 16.00 8.80 8.45
C ASP A 71 14.72 9.37 9.08
N THR A 72 13.68 9.60 8.28
CA THR A 72 12.43 10.18 8.77
C THR A 72 11.21 9.56 8.13
N PHE A 73 10.24 9.20 8.97
CA PHE A 73 8.92 8.80 8.52
C PHE A 73 8.01 10.00 8.29
N ARG A 74 7.16 9.89 7.26
CA ARG A 74 6.14 10.88 6.91
C ARG A 74 4.77 10.24 7.04
N TYR A 75 3.84 10.95 7.66
CA TYR A 75 2.46 10.53 7.81
C TYR A 75 1.56 11.71 7.43
N ILE A 76 0.85 11.58 6.31
CA ILE A 76 0.04 12.64 5.75
C ILE A 76 -1.41 12.16 5.70
N LEU A 77 -2.29 12.81 6.46
CA LEU A 77 -3.74 12.61 6.34
C LEU A 77 -4.27 13.55 5.26
N LEU A 78 -4.88 12.98 4.24
CA LEU A 78 -5.45 13.70 3.12
C LEU A 78 -6.94 13.44 3.05
N ASN A 79 -7.75 14.49 2.96
CA ASN A 79 -9.11 14.37 2.48
C ASN A 79 -9.08 14.38 0.94
N LYS A 80 -9.05 13.19 0.34
CA LYS A 80 -8.97 13.03 -1.10
C LYS A 80 -10.29 13.50 -1.75
N PRO A 81 -10.26 14.42 -2.72
CA PRO A 81 -11.46 14.77 -3.49
C PRO A 81 -11.83 13.69 -4.51
N THR A 82 -13.05 13.77 -5.04
CA THR A 82 -13.47 12.94 -6.19
C THR A 82 -12.69 13.31 -7.45
N GLY A 83 -12.66 12.43 -8.44
CA GLY A 83 -11.96 12.62 -9.71
C GLY A 83 -10.47 12.25 -9.68
N ILE A 84 -9.88 12.06 -8.51
CA ILE A 84 -8.45 11.73 -8.32
C ILE A 84 -8.23 10.22 -8.19
N ILE A 85 -7.16 9.71 -8.81
CA ILE A 85 -6.83 8.28 -8.80
C ILE A 85 -5.81 7.94 -7.71
N CYS A 86 -6.11 6.96 -6.87
CA CYS A 86 -5.18 6.40 -5.89
C CYS A 86 -4.15 5.47 -6.55
N THR A 87 -3.07 6.04 -7.09
CA THR A 87 -1.95 5.30 -7.70
C THR A 87 -0.62 6.01 -7.41
N CYS A 88 0.46 5.24 -7.24
CA CYS A 88 1.83 5.77 -7.22
C CYS A 88 2.46 5.86 -8.61
N LYS A 89 1.79 5.34 -9.65
CA LYS A 89 2.28 5.40 -11.02
C LYS A 89 1.72 6.65 -11.69
N PRO A 90 2.58 7.60 -12.12
CA PRO A 90 2.13 8.69 -12.96
C PRO A 90 1.65 8.09 -14.28
N SER A 91 0.44 8.45 -14.69
CA SER A 91 -0.09 8.09 -16.00
C SER A 91 -0.83 9.32 -16.51
N ARG A 92 -0.17 10.07 -17.39
CA ARG A 92 -0.73 11.29 -17.99
C ARG A 92 -2.07 11.00 -18.68
N GLU A 93 -2.22 9.80 -19.24
CA GLU A 93 -3.46 9.33 -19.87
C GLU A 93 -4.60 9.05 -18.87
N LYS A 94 -4.29 8.72 -17.60
CA LYS A 94 -5.30 8.35 -16.60
C LYS A 94 -5.77 9.56 -15.76
N GLY A 95 -5.11 10.70 -15.88
CA GLY A 95 -5.45 11.94 -15.16
C GLY A 95 -4.67 12.13 -13.84
N LYS A 96 -5.14 13.07 -13.01
CA LYS A 96 -4.48 13.42 -11.75
C LYS A 96 -4.50 12.28 -10.74
N THR A 97 -3.37 12.08 -10.08
CA THR A 97 -3.13 11.07 -9.07
C THR A 97 -3.12 11.68 -7.68
N ILE A 98 -3.26 10.83 -6.67
CA ILE A 98 -3.21 11.27 -5.27
C ILE A 98 -1.88 11.93 -4.88
N LEU A 99 -0.78 11.55 -5.54
CA LEU A 99 0.53 12.14 -5.27
C LEU A 99 0.64 13.57 -5.78
N ASP A 100 -0.18 13.97 -6.76
CA ASP A 100 -0.22 15.34 -7.28
C ASP A 100 -0.87 16.33 -6.29
N LEU A 101 -1.47 15.83 -5.21
CA LEU A 101 -2.14 16.63 -4.18
C LEU A 101 -1.25 16.95 -2.97
N VAL A 102 -0.04 16.39 -2.91
CA VAL A 102 0.86 16.53 -1.77
C VAL A 102 2.24 16.98 -2.22
N THR A 103 2.86 17.89 -1.47
CA THR A 103 4.25 18.31 -1.70
C THR A 103 5.10 17.77 -0.56
N VAL A 104 5.93 16.76 -0.86
CA VAL A 104 6.82 16.12 0.11
C VAL A 104 8.09 15.64 -0.60
N SER A 105 9.24 15.84 0.01
CA SER A 105 10.55 15.44 -0.54
C SER A 105 10.72 13.94 -0.59
N GLU A 106 10.22 13.22 0.42
CA GLU A 106 10.33 11.79 0.52
C GLU A 106 9.28 11.07 -0.34
N ARG A 107 9.64 9.90 -0.84
CA ARG A 107 8.71 9.03 -1.57
C ARG A 107 7.65 8.46 -0.63
N VAL A 108 6.44 9.00 -0.67
CA VAL A 108 5.25 8.47 0.03
C VAL A 108 4.35 7.64 -0.89
N PHE A 109 3.48 6.83 -0.29
CA PHE A 109 2.46 6.03 -0.98
C PHE A 109 1.17 5.96 -0.15
N PRO A 110 0.00 5.81 -0.80
CA PRO A 110 -1.26 5.71 -0.09
C PRO A 110 -1.38 4.39 0.68
N VAL A 111 -1.94 4.47 1.88
CA VAL A 111 -2.29 3.35 2.74
C VAL A 111 -3.67 2.86 2.34
N GLY A 112 -3.69 1.85 1.46
CA GLY A 112 -4.91 1.36 0.84
C GLY A 112 -5.31 2.22 -0.37
N ARG A 113 -6.59 2.16 -0.74
CA ARG A 113 -7.12 2.83 -1.93
C ARG A 113 -8.52 3.35 -1.66
N LEU A 114 -8.82 4.50 -2.25
CA LEU A 114 -10.18 4.99 -2.48
C LEU A 114 -10.41 5.03 -3.99
N ASP A 115 -11.62 4.74 -4.42
CA ASP A 115 -11.97 4.80 -5.83
C ASP A 115 -11.96 6.23 -6.35
N LYS A 116 -11.89 6.38 -7.67
CA LYS A 116 -11.82 7.69 -8.33
C LYS A 116 -12.98 8.60 -7.91
N ASN A 117 -14.19 8.04 -7.81
CA ASN A 117 -15.40 8.76 -7.48
C ASN A 117 -15.72 8.79 -5.97
N THR A 118 -14.81 8.29 -5.13
CA THR A 118 -14.93 8.37 -3.67
C THR A 118 -14.08 9.51 -3.15
N SER A 119 -14.65 10.33 -2.28
CA SER A 119 -13.92 11.29 -1.46
C SER A 119 -13.73 10.78 -0.04
N GLY A 120 -12.76 11.35 0.69
CA GLY A 120 -12.63 11.11 2.12
C GLY A 120 -11.20 10.87 2.57
N LEU A 121 -11.08 10.40 3.80
CA LEU A 121 -9.80 10.24 4.48
C LEU A 121 -8.94 9.14 3.85
N ILE A 122 -7.68 9.48 3.57
CA ILE A 122 -6.65 8.52 3.19
C ILE A 122 -5.30 8.95 3.77
N LEU A 123 -4.55 7.98 4.29
CA LEU A 123 -3.20 8.20 4.81
C LEU A 123 -2.19 7.98 3.68
N LEU A 124 -1.20 8.85 3.56
CA LEU A 124 0.01 8.62 2.76
C LEU A 124 1.22 8.54 3.68
N THR A 125 2.11 7.58 3.42
CA THR A 125 3.32 7.39 4.23
C THR A 125 4.46 6.77 3.43
N ASN A 126 5.68 6.90 3.93
CA ASN A 126 6.84 6.11 3.51
C ASN A 126 7.10 4.90 4.45
N ASP A 127 6.33 4.76 5.53
CA ASP A 127 6.37 3.64 6.47
C ASP A 127 5.56 2.45 5.95
N GLY A 128 6.26 1.50 5.34
CA GLY A 128 5.65 0.29 4.78
C GLY A 128 5.08 -0.66 5.82
N GLU A 129 5.61 -0.65 7.04
CA GLU A 129 5.15 -1.54 8.11
C GLU A 129 3.82 -1.06 8.67
N LEU A 130 3.70 0.24 8.98
CA LEU A 130 2.44 0.83 9.37
C LEU A 130 1.39 0.64 8.27
N ALA A 131 1.75 0.89 7.02
CA ALA A 131 0.84 0.70 5.89
C ALA A 131 0.31 -0.74 5.80
N GLN A 132 1.17 -1.75 6.01
CA GLN A 132 0.75 -3.15 6.05
C GLN A 132 -0.18 -3.43 7.23
N ARG A 133 0.14 -2.91 8.43
CA ARG A 133 -0.68 -3.10 9.64
C ARG A 133 -2.07 -2.48 9.53
N LEU A 134 -2.20 -1.37 8.81
CA LEU A 134 -3.47 -0.69 8.59
C LEU A 134 -4.30 -1.28 7.45
N THR A 135 -3.68 -1.92 6.46
CA THR A 135 -4.39 -2.40 5.26
C THR A 135 -4.68 -3.89 5.27
N HIS A 136 -3.82 -4.70 5.88
CA HIS A 136 -3.96 -6.15 5.79
C HIS A 136 -5.18 -6.64 6.61
N PRO A 137 -6.09 -7.43 6.02
CA PRO A 137 -7.35 -7.83 6.67
C PRO A 137 -7.18 -8.54 8.02
N SER A 138 -6.08 -9.27 8.22
CA SER A 138 -5.82 -9.98 9.48
C SER A 138 -5.70 -9.06 10.71
N PHE A 139 -5.39 -7.78 10.52
CA PHE A 139 -5.34 -6.81 11.62
C PHE A 139 -6.69 -6.19 11.96
N GLY A 140 -7.74 -6.52 11.20
CA GLY A 140 -9.13 -6.16 11.51
C GLY A 140 -9.38 -4.65 11.61
N LYS A 141 -8.58 -3.81 10.95
CA LYS A 141 -8.73 -2.36 11.02
C LYS A 141 -9.99 -1.90 10.29
N GLU A 142 -10.88 -1.29 11.06
CA GLU A 142 -12.16 -0.78 10.60
C GLU A 142 -11.98 0.40 9.65
N LYS A 143 -12.90 0.51 8.71
CA LYS A 143 -13.01 1.61 7.75
C LYS A 143 -14.49 2.00 7.74
N GLU A 144 -14.76 3.25 8.09
CA GLU A 144 -16.11 3.80 8.16
C GLU A 144 -16.38 4.66 6.92
N TYR A 145 -17.59 4.58 6.38
CA TYR A 145 -17.97 5.28 5.15
C TYR A 145 -19.32 5.96 5.35
N LEU A 146 -19.43 7.21 4.90
CA LEU A 146 -20.72 7.84 4.67
C LEU A 146 -21.17 7.51 3.24
N ILE A 147 -22.33 6.87 3.11
CA ILE A 147 -22.85 6.39 1.82
C ILE A 147 -24.18 7.09 1.53
N THR A 148 -24.32 7.62 0.32
CA THR A 148 -25.59 8.12 -0.21
C THR A 148 -26.12 7.19 -1.29
N THR A 149 -27.37 6.73 -1.16
CA THR A 149 -28.01 5.80 -2.10
C THR A 149 -28.99 6.52 -3.03
N LYS A 150 -29.18 6.00 -4.25
CA LYS A 150 -30.16 6.57 -5.21
C LYS A 150 -31.60 6.37 -4.76
N ARG A 151 -31.90 5.21 -4.17
CA ARG A 151 -33.20 4.88 -3.57
C ARG A 151 -33.07 4.78 -2.05
N PRO A 152 -34.12 5.10 -1.29
CA PRO A 152 -34.16 4.83 0.13
C PRO A 152 -33.94 3.33 0.40
N LEU A 153 -33.25 3.01 1.49
CA LEU A 153 -33.16 1.63 1.98
C LEU A 153 -34.11 1.43 3.15
N GLY A 154 -34.91 0.36 3.08
CA GLY A 154 -35.75 -0.10 4.19
C GLY A 154 -34.96 -0.96 5.19
N GLU A 155 -35.58 -1.30 6.33
CA GLU A 155 -34.94 -2.16 7.34
C GLU A 155 -34.57 -3.54 6.77
N ASP A 156 -35.39 -4.12 5.90
CA ASP A 156 -35.10 -5.41 5.24
C ASP A 156 -33.80 -5.34 4.41
N ASP A 157 -33.54 -4.21 3.75
CA ASP A 157 -32.30 -4.00 3.00
C ASP A 157 -31.10 -3.92 3.97
N LEU A 158 -31.24 -3.20 5.08
CA LEU A 158 -30.20 -3.09 6.11
C LEU A 158 -29.91 -4.44 6.79
N GLU A 159 -30.93 -5.24 7.04
CA GLU A 159 -30.77 -6.57 7.63
C GLU A 159 -30.00 -7.50 6.68
N LYS A 160 -30.27 -7.44 5.36
CA LYS A 160 -29.48 -8.16 4.35
C LYS A 160 -28.02 -7.71 4.36
N LEU A 161 -27.74 -6.40 4.45
CA LEU A 161 -26.37 -5.89 4.51
C LEU A 161 -25.61 -6.35 5.77
N ARG A 162 -26.31 -6.48 6.90
CA ARG A 162 -25.76 -7.00 8.17
C ARG A 162 -25.52 -8.52 8.12
N LYS A 163 -26.45 -9.30 7.55
CA LYS A 163 -26.32 -10.75 7.38
C LYS A 163 -25.24 -11.11 6.36
N GLY A 164 -25.08 -10.29 5.34
CA GLY A 164 -24.08 -10.43 4.29
C GLY A 164 -24.71 -10.66 2.92
N VAL A 165 -23.97 -10.26 1.90
CA VAL A 165 -24.34 -10.34 0.49
C VAL A 165 -23.30 -11.19 -0.24
N GLN A 166 -23.76 -12.10 -1.09
CA GLN A 166 -22.88 -12.92 -1.91
C GLN A 166 -22.30 -12.07 -3.06
N LEU A 167 -20.98 -11.95 -3.10
CA LEU A 167 -20.22 -11.35 -4.19
C LEU A 167 -19.45 -12.44 -4.94
N GLU A 168 -18.86 -12.09 -6.09
CA GLU A 168 -17.99 -12.99 -6.86
C GLU A 168 -16.81 -13.51 -6.02
N GLU A 169 -16.28 -12.67 -5.13
CA GLU A 169 -15.17 -13.00 -4.24
C GLU A 169 -15.59 -13.77 -2.98
N GLY A 170 -16.89 -13.97 -2.76
CA GLY A 170 -17.45 -14.64 -1.58
C GLY A 170 -18.47 -13.80 -0.81
N LEU A 171 -18.85 -14.31 0.36
CA LEU A 171 -19.80 -13.62 1.25
C LEU A 171 -19.14 -12.40 1.90
N SER A 172 -19.73 -11.22 1.70
CA SER A 172 -19.28 -9.97 2.30
C SER A 172 -20.35 -9.37 3.19
N ARG A 173 -19.98 -8.89 4.38
CA ARG A 173 -20.92 -8.32 5.35
C ARG A 173 -20.37 -7.05 5.97
N PHE A 174 -21.25 -6.11 6.26
CA PHE A 174 -20.90 -4.92 7.02
C PHE A 174 -20.82 -5.26 8.51
N ARG A 175 -19.83 -4.69 9.20
CA ARG A 175 -19.71 -4.83 10.66
C ARG A 175 -20.80 -4.06 11.40
N SER A 176 -21.11 -2.86 10.91
CA SER A 176 -22.18 -2.00 11.40
C SER A 176 -22.78 -1.28 10.19
N VAL A 177 -24.08 -1.02 10.26
CA VAL A 177 -24.79 -0.15 9.31
C VAL A 177 -25.84 0.64 10.09
N GLN A 178 -25.72 1.96 10.05
CA GLN A 178 -26.61 2.91 10.68
C GLN A 178 -27.26 3.79 9.61
N LYS A 179 -28.59 3.88 9.63
CA LYS A 179 -29.32 4.84 8.81
C LYS A 179 -29.24 6.21 9.44
N LEU A 180 -28.77 7.20 8.67
CA LEU A 180 -28.67 8.61 9.09
C LEU A 180 -29.78 9.48 8.49
N GLY A 181 -30.41 9.02 7.41
CA GLY A 181 -31.51 9.69 6.74
C GLY A 181 -32.15 8.78 5.70
N GLU A 182 -33.07 9.31 4.90
CA GLU A 182 -33.80 8.51 3.92
C GLU A 182 -32.87 7.77 2.93
N ASN A 183 -31.84 8.45 2.46
CA ASN A 183 -30.86 7.96 1.49
C ASN A 183 -29.41 7.96 2.03
N SER A 184 -29.21 8.15 3.33
CA SER A 184 -27.87 8.32 3.92
C SER A 184 -27.58 7.25 4.96
N LEU A 185 -26.40 6.64 4.88
CA LEU A 185 -25.96 5.53 5.73
C LEU A 185 -24.54 5.78 6.24
N LYS A 186 -24.23 5.23 7.41
CA LYS A 186 -22.89 5.16 8.00
C LYS A 186 -22.57 3.73 8.42
#